data_AF-A0A7S0I6M5-F1
#
_entry.id   AF-A0A7S0I6M5-F1
#
_cell.length_a   1.000
_cell.length_b   1.000
_cell.length_c   1.000
_cell.angle_alpha   90.00
_cell.angle_beta   90.00
_cell.angle_gamma   90.00
#
_symmetry.space_group_name_H-M   'P 1'
#
loop_
_entity.id
_entity.type
_entity.pdbx_description
1 polymer ?
#
loop_
_entity_poly.entity_id
_entity_poly.type
_entity_poly.pdbx_seq_one_letter_code
_entity_poly.pdbx_strand_id
1 'polypeptide(L)'
;CPALPHDARSSMGNFGSKDKKDSSATELTTEQKAMLAEIDAMQGPEGFDVIIVCCSNLAAERFWQARLSETAAEVTGCASTTVLAVHEDWNGGGAGNGL
;
A
#
# COMPACT_ATOMS: atom_id res chain seq x y z
N CYS A 1 28.57 43.81 -6.14
CA CYS A 1 27.90 45.10 -5.88
C CYS A 1 27.12 45.50 -7.13
N PRO A 2 25.89 46.05 -7.04
CA PRO A 2 25.42 46.85 -5.91
C PRO A 2 24.44 46.13 -4.98
N ALA A 3 24.61 46.46 -3.70
CA ALA A 3 23.64 46.25 -2.63
C ALA A 3 22.60 47.38 -2.68
N LEU A 4 21.36 47.09 -2.25
CA LEU A 4 20.43 48.12 -1.81
C LEU A 4 20.12 47.91 -0.32
N PRO A 5 20.12 48.97 0.51
CA PRO A 5 20.00 48.86 1.96
C PRO A 5 18.63 49.31 2.49
N HIS A 6 18.52 49.18 3.82
CA HIS A 6 17.55 49.75 4.76
C HIS A 6 16.29 48.94 5.07
N ASP A 7 16.41 48.20 6.17
CA ASP A 7 15.64 48.42 7.40
C ASP A 7 14.17 48.82 7.24
N ALA A 8 13.30 47.84 7.42
CA ALA A 8 11.98 48.07 7.99
C ALA A 8 11.66 46.96 9.00
N ARG A 9 12.29 47.07 10.18
CA ARG A 9 11.83 46.38 11.38
C ARG A 9 10.56 47.10 11.83
N SER A 10 9.39 46.53 11.55
CA SER A 10 8.14 46.95 12.19
C SER A 10 7.62 45.85 13.11
N SER A 11 7.50 46.25 14.36
CA SER A 11 7.04 45.51 15.52
C SER A 11 5.53 45.32 15.50
N MET A 12 5.11 44.21 16.13
CA MET A 12 3.80 43.98 16.75
C MET A 12 2.59 43.67 15.86
N GLY A 13 2.16 42.41 16.00
CA GLY A 13 0.82 41.92 15.72
C GLY A 13 0.65 40.50 16.25
N ASN A 14 0.70 40.29 17.57
CA ASN A 14 0.26 39.04 18.19
C ASN A 14 -1.27 38.96 18.10
N PHE A 15 -1.80 38.52 16.96
CA PHE A 15 -3.19 38.11 16.84
C PHE A 15 -3.26 36.64 17.23
N GLY A 16 -3.54 36.40 18.52
CA GLY A 16 -3.97 35.10 18.98
C GLY A 16 -5.23 34.71 18.20
N SER A 17 -5.08 33.78 17.26
CA SER A 17 -6.21 33.02 16.76
C SER A 17 -6.37 31.83 17.68
N LYS A 18 -7.17 32.07 18.73
CA LYS A 18 -7.76 31.03 19.54
C LYS A 18 -8.76 30.28 18.65
N ASP A 19 -8.66 28.96 18.71
CA ASP A 19 -9.72 28.00 18.40
C ASP A 19 -10.09 27.77 16.93
N LYS A 20 -9.60 26.65 16.39
CA LYS A 20 -10.46 25.52 16.01
C LYS A 20 -9.63 24.26 15.81
N LYS A 21 -9.41 23.54 16.91
CA LYS A 21 -9.07 22.12 16.88
C LYS A 21 -10.34 21.34 16.59
N ASP A 22 -10.79 21.38 15.34
CA ASP A 22 -11.79 20.45 14.81
C ASP A 22 -11.09 19.52 13.81
N SER A 23 -10.07 18.82 14.27
CA SER A 23 -9.67 17.57 13.63
C SER A 23 -10.34 16.47 14.42
N SER A 24 -11.64 16.26 14.18
CA SER A 24 -12.27 15.00 14.59
C SER A 24 -11.65 13.89 13.74
N ALA A 25 -10.46 13.44 14.12
CA ALA A 25 -10.03 12.11 13.80
C ALA A 25 -11.09 11.22 14.43
N THR A 26 -12.00 10.70 13.61
CA THR A 26 -12.91 9.64 14.03
C THR A 26 -12.03 8.56 14.62
N GLU A 27 -12.12 8.34 15.93
CA GLU A 27 -11.30 7.32 16.58
C GLU A 27 -11.59 6.00 15.88
N LEU A 28 -10.55 5.45 15.25
CA LEU A 28 -10.64 4.13 14.62
C LEU A 28 -11.10 3.15 15.69
N THR A 29 -12.13 2.39 15.32
CA THR A 29 -12.64 1.29 16.14
C THR A 29 -11.52 0.30 16.44
N THR A 30 -11.67 -0.48 17.51
CA THR A 30 -10.69 -1.49 17.89
C THR A 30 -10.44 -2.47 16.75
N GLU A 31 -11.49 -2.82 16.01
CA GLU A 31 -11.47 -3.71 14.84
C GLU A 31 -10.66 -3.09 13.70
N GLN A 32 -10.85 -1.81 13.40
CA GLN A 32 -10.07 -1.11 12.38
C GLN A 32 -8.60 -0.99 12.75
N LYS A 33 -8.29 -0.77 14.04
CA LYS A 33 -6.90 -0.74 14.53
C LYS A 33 -6.23 -2.11 14.44
N ALA A 34 -6.95 -3.18 14.78
CA ALA A 34 -6.45 -4.55 14.63
C ALA A 34 -6.21 -4.91 13.16
N MET A 35 -7.12 -4.52 12.25
CA MET A 35 -6.95 -4.69 10.82
C MET A 35 -5.70 -3.97 10.30
N LEU A 36 -5.47 -2.73 10.72
CA LEU A 36 -4.28 -1.97 10.31
C LEU A 36 -2.98 -2.57 10.87
N ALA A 37 -3.00 -3.09 12.10
CA ALA A 37 -1.84 -3.77 12.66
C ALA A 37 -1.49 -5.05 11.88
N GLU A 38 -2.51 -5.80 11.42
CA GLU A 38 -2.29 -6.97 10.56
C GLU A 38 -1.74 -6.58 9.19
N ILE A 39 -2.24 -5.48 8.60
CA ILE A 39 -1.70 -4.95 7.34
C ILE A 39 -0.23 -4.54 7.50
N ASP A 40 0.12 -3.87 8.59
CA ASP A 40 1.51 -3.51 8.89
C ASP A 40 2.39 -4.77 9.07
N ALA A 41 1.87 -5.82 9.69
CA ALA A 41 2.57 -7.09 9.82
C ALA A 41 2.80 -7.78 8.46
N MET A 42 1.81 -7.75 7.56
CA MET A 42 1.95 -8.26 6.18
C MET A 42 2.94 -7.45 5.33
N GLN A 43 3.13 -6.16 5.64
CA GLN A 43 4.11 -5.29 4.99
C GLN A 43 5.50 -5.34 5.66
N GLY A 44 5.67 -6.23 6.64
CA GLY A 44 6.93 -6.44 7.34
C GLY A 44 8.06 -6.89 6.42
N PRO A 45 9.32 -6.77 6.88
CA PRO A 45 10.51 -7.13 6.10
C PRO A 45 10.59 -8.63 5.77
N GLU A 46 9.80 -9.46 6.46
CA GLU A 46 9.68 -10.89 6.21
C GLU A 46 9.05 -11.22 4.85
N GLY A 47 8.31 -10.29 4.23
CA GLY A 47 7.66 -10.51 2.94
C GLY A 47 6.64 -11.65 2.97
N PHE A 48 6.45 -12.32 1.82
CA PHE A 48 5.53 -13.46 1.69
C PHE A 48 6.29 -14.70 1.23
N ASP A 49 6.14 -15.82 1.94
CA ASP A 49 6.70 -17.10 1.51
C ASP A 49 6.01 -17.67 0.27
N VAL A 50 4.73 -17.34 0.07
CA VAL A 50 3.92 -17.86 -1.05
C VAL A 50 3.05 -16.74 -1.62
N ILE A 51 3.09 -16.57 -2.93
CA ILE A 51 2.24 -15.66 -3.69
C ILE A 51 1.36 -16.50 -4.63
N ILE A 52 0.03 -16.37 -4.47
CA ILE A 52 -0.94 -17.04 -5.36
C ILE A 52 -1.70 -15.97 -6.16
N VAL A 53 -1.72 -16.10 -7.48
CA VAL A 53 -2.41 -15.18 -8.38
C VAL A 53 -3.48 -15.91 -9.18
N CYS A 54 -4.74 -15.63 -8.88
CA CYS A 54 -5.87 -16.15 -9.64
C CYS A 54 -6.10 -15.31 -10.91
N CYS A 55 -6.17 -15.99 -12.05
CA CYS A 55 -6.28 -15.40 -13.38
C CYS A 55 -7.56 -15.88 -14.08
N SER A 56 -8.20 -15.01 -14.86
CA SER A 56 -9.42 -15.40 -15.59
C SER A 56 -9.15 -16.29 -16.81
N ASN A 57 -7.89 -16.40 -17.26
CA ASN A 57 -7.53 -17.21 -18.43
C ASN A 57 -6.07 -17.67 -18.39
N LEU A 58 -5.77 -18.69 -19.19
CA LEU A 58 -4.44 -19.31 -19.30
C LEU A 58 -3.34 -18.35 -19.78
N ALA A 59 -3.67 -17.35 -20.61
CA ALA A 59 -2.67 -16.39 -21.09
C ALA A 59 -2.19 -15.48 -19.95
N ALA A 60 -3.11 -15.01 -19.10
CA ALA A 60 -2.82 -14.22 -17.92
C ALA A 60 -2.03 -15.04 -16.88
N GLU A 61 -2.39 -16.30 -16.65
CA GLU A 61 -1.63 -17.20 -15.78
C GLU A 61 -0.17 -17.26 -16.23
N ARG A 62 0.08 -17.61 -17.49
CA ARG A 62 1.44 -17.78 -18.02
C ARG A 62 2.25 -16.50 -17.93
N PHE A 63 1.63 -15.36 -18.25
CA PHE A 63 2.28 -14.06 -18.16
C PHE A 63 2.70 -13.75 -16.72
N TRP A 64 1.78 -13.89 -15.76
CA TRP A 64 2.05 -13.57 -14.37
C TRP A 64 2.98 -14.55 -13.70
N GLN A 65 2.87 -15.85 -14.01
CA GLN A 65 3.82 -16.85 -13.54
C GLN A 65 5.24 -16.48 -13.94
N ALA A 66 5.49 -16.20 -15.22
CA ALA A 66 6.82 -15.87 -15.71
C ALA A 66 7.34 -14.59 -15.06
N ARG A 67 6.55 -13.51 -15.14
CA ARG A 67 6.97 -12.19 -14.64
C ARG A 67 7.25 -12.19 -13.14
N LEU A 68 6.38 -12.79 -12.34
CA LEU A 68 6.53 -12.79 -10.89
C LEU A 68 7.60 -13.78 -10.43
N SER A 69 7.81 -14.90 -11.13
CA SER A 69 8.93 -15.80 -10.81
C SER A 69 10.29 -15.12 -11.01
N GLU A 70 10.39 -14.21 -11.99
CA GLU A 70 11.61 -13.43 -12.22
C GLU A 70 11.84 -12.35 -11.15
N THR A 71 10.77 -11.70 -10.67
CA THR A 71 10.89 -10.54 -9.76
C THR A 71 10.55 -10.84 -8.30
N ALA A 72 10.15 -12.07 -7.94
CA ALA A 72 9.67 -12.42 -6.60
C ALA A 72 10.68 -12.07 -5.51
N ALA A 73 11.96 -12.40 -5.71
CA ALA A 73 13.00 -12.13 -4.73
C ALA A 73 13.22 -10.62 -4.50
N GLU A 74 13.09 -9.80 -5.54
CA GLU A 74 13.24 -8.34 -5.46
C GLU A 74 12.04 -7.69 -4.76
N VAL A 75 10.84 -8.18 -5.04
CA VAL A 75 9.59 -7.61 -4.50
C VAL A 75 9.34 -8.04 -3.06
N THR A 76 9.66 -9.29 -2.72
CA THR A 76 9.40 -9.84 -1.37
C THR A 76 10.60 -9.77 -0.44
N GLY A 77 11.81 -9.51 -0.96
CA GLY A 77 13.05 -9.61 -0.18
C GLY A 77 13.42 -11.05 0.20
N CYS A 78 12.64 -12.05 -0.22
CA CYS A 78 12.79 -13.45 0.13
C CYS A 78 13.05 -14.28 -1.15
N ALA A 79 14.24 -14.89 -1.23
CA ALA A 79 14.63 -15.71 -2.38
C ALA A 79 13.92 -17.08 -2.42
N SER A 80 13.33 -17.52 -1.32
CA SER A 80 12.56 -18.77 -1.23
C SER A 80 11.07 -18.60 -1.50
N THR A 81 10.62 -17.39 -1.85
CA THR A 81 9.23 -17.11 -2.18
C THR A 81 8.74 -17.99 -3.34
N THR A 82 7.66 -18.72 -3.11
CA THR A 82 7.02 -19.55 -4.13
C THR A 82 5.90 -18.78 -4.80
N VAL A 83 5.95 -18.66 -6.13
CA VAL A 83 4.90 -18.02 -6.93
C VAL A 83 4.06 -19.07 -7.64
N LEU A 84 2.74 -18.99 -7.49
CA LEU A 84 1.78 -19.83 -8.18
C LEU A 84 0.70 -18.95 -8.84
N ALA A 85 0.77 -18.79 -10.14
CA ALA A 85 -0.35 -18.27 -10.91
C ALA A 85 -1.25 -19.44 -11.30
N VAL A 86 -2.55 -19.28 -11.12
CA VAL A 86 -3.58 -20.25 -11.52
C VAL A 86 -4.62 -19.55 -12.36
N HIS A 87 -5.12 -20.21 -13.40
CA HIS A 87 -6.34 -19.78 -14.06
C HIS A 87 -7.53 -20.63 -13.66
N GLU A 88 -8.71 -20.02 -13.70
CA GLU A 88 -9.96 -20.73 -13.46
C GLU A 88 -10.28 -21.63 -14.66
N ASP A 89 -10.17 -22.95 -14.49
CA ASP A 89 -10.41 -23.96 -15.53
C ASP A 89 -11.70 -24.76 -15.33
N TRP A 90 -12.55 -24.33 -14.39
CA TRP A 90 -13.81 -24.99 -14.06
C TRP A 90 -14.77 -25.04 -15.27
N ASN A 91 -15.17 -26.25 -15.65
CA ASN A 91 -16.13 -26.48 -16.73
C ASN A 91 -17.55 -26.08 -16.28
N GLY A 92 -17.90 -24.79 -16.34
CA GLY A 92 -19.24 -24.31 -15.94
C GLY A 92 -19.38 -22.84 -15.56
N GLY A 93 -18.33 -22.02 -15.72
CA GLY A 93 -18.27 -20.66 -15.17
C GLY A 93 -17.26 -20.64 -14.03
N GLY A 94 -16.47 -19.56 -13.98
CA GLY A 94 -15.26 -19.38 -13.15
C GLY A 94 -15.39 -19.70 -11.65
N ALA A 95 -14.38 -19.34 -10.84
CA ALA A 95 -14.11 -19.79 -9.47
C ALA A 95 -15.17 -19.45 -8.39
N GLY A 96 -16.44 -19.27 -8.76
CA GLY A 96 -17.56 -19.22 -7.84
C GLY A 96 -17.62 -17.94 -7.00
N ASN A 97 -16.77 -16.95 -7.28
CA ASN A 97 -16.88 -15.60 -6.75
C ASN A 97 -17.93 -14.81 -7.56
N GLY A 98 -19.16 -15.33 -7.69
CA GLY A 98 -20.24 -14.86 -8.58
C GLY A 98 -20.38 -13.34 -8.76
N LEU A 99 -19.54 -12.80 -9.65
CA LEU A 99 -19.55 -11.47 -10.26
C LEU A 99 -19.58 -11.66 -11.78
#